data_AF-A0AA35M9T2-F1
#
_entry.id   AF-A0AA35M9T2-F1
#
_cell.length_a   1.000
_cell.length_b   1.000
_cell.length_c   1.000
_cell.angle_alpha   90.00
_cell.angle_beta   90.00
_cell.angle_gamma   90.00
#
_symmetry.space_group_name_H-M   'P 1'
#
loop_
_entity.id
_entity.type
_entity.pdbx_description
1 polymer ?
#
loop_
_entity_poly.entity_id
_entity_poly.type
_entity_poly.pdbx_seq_one_letter_code
_entity_poly.pdbx_strand_id
1 'polypeptide(L)'
;MSKRAADEGGEGPLKGGDRPEQMDVDSFPKEMGEFEDEFEDEFESEDEIIEAGVDGRPDAEREAEEKDAMEVDQQQGTFIVGRHKLEPGQTLAPDLSTYEMLHSLSTPWPCLSFDIVRDSLGDNRKAYPATMYTVAGTQAENTRNNENQLMIMKFSGLSKMSRGDDGGESSDEDDDEDADPILESKTIPLSSTTNRVRSLQIPSQDGRAPTTLTATMTESSNVLIHDITPHLATFDTPGSTVTPQQNKPVTTIRAHKSEGYAVDWSPTVAGKLLTGDNDGLIYMTTRTDGGGWQTDNRAFQGHTGSVEELQWSPSEQSVFASASSDGTIRIWDVRSKGRKPAITMQVSDYDVNVMSWSRQTSHLLASGADDGTWGVWDLRQWKSSANKPQPLASFGFHKEQITSVEWHPTDDSIVAVAAGDSTVTLWDLAVELDDEESKGAGVPSDVPPQLLFVHYLKDVKEVHWHPQITGSLVATGEEFSVFRTISV
;
A
#
# COMPACT_ATOMS: atom_id res chain seq x y z
N MET A 1 -10.00 -1.18 14.10
CA MET A 1 -9.20 -0.31 15.01
C MET A 1 -10.01 -0.07 16.28
N SER A 2 -9.41 -0.15 17.48
CA SER A 2 -9.99 0.35 18.74
C SER A 2 -9.46 1.75 19.07
N LYS A 3 -10.12 2.49 19.99
CA LYS A 3 -9.77 3.87 20.35
C LYS A 3 -8.90 3.92 21.60
N ARG A 4 -7.59 4.17 21.52
CA ARG A 4 -6.77 4.26 22.75
C ARG A 4 -6.64 5.70 23.26
N ALA A 5 -6.60 5.85 24.60
CA ALA A 5 -6.25 7.11 25.26
C ALA A 5 -4.72 7.30 25.24
N ALA A 6 -4.26 8.55 25.33
CA ALA A 6 -2.83 8.86 25.37
C ALA A 6 -2.19 8.32 26.67
N ASP A 7 -1.10 7.57 26.54
CA ASP A 7 -0.24 7.20 27.66
C ASP A 7 0.49 8.45 28.17
N GLU A 8 0.30 8.80 29.45
CA GLU A 8 1.11 9.80 30.14
C GLU A 8 2.47 9.19 30.53
N GLY A 9 3.27 8.84 29.52
CA GLY A 9 4.60 8.24 29.68
C GLY A 9 5.52 8.71 28.56
N GLY A 10 5.99 9.96 28.65
CA GLY A 10 6.84 10.56 27.64
C GLY A 10 8.25 9.98 27.64
N GLU A 11 8.54 9.09 26.70
CA GLU A 11 9.88 8.93 26.14
C GLU A 11 9.85 9.20 24.64
N GLY A 12 10.45 10.32 24.24
CA GLY A 12 10.62 10.65 22.83
C GLY A 12 11.65 9.75 22.16
N PRO A 13 11.67 9.68 20.82
CA PRO A 13 12.57 8.80 20.10
C PRO A 13 14.03 9.16 20.38
N LEU A 14 14.80 8.15 20.80
CA LEU A 14 16.24 8.25 21.03
C LEU A 14 16.95 8.52 19.70
N LYS A 15 17.60 9.69 19.59
CA LYS A 15 18.57 9.96 18.53
C LYS A 15 19.84 9.18 18.82
N GLY A 16 20.32 8.43 17.83
CA GLY A 16 21.53 7.62 17.96
C GLY A 16 22.77 8.43 18.33
N GLY A 17 23.54 7.93 19.29
CA GLY A 17 24.95 8.31 19.44
C GLY A 17 25.48 8.65 20.83
N ASP A 18 25.02 8.02 21.92
CA ASP A 18 25.77 8.11 23.20
C ASP A 18 25.85 6.75 23.91
N ARG A 19 27.09 6.35 24.22
CA ARG A 19 27.47 5.13 24.94
C ARG A 19 27.72 5.51 26.41
N PRO A 20 27.14 4.85 27.43
CA PRO A 20 27.57 5.07 28.80
C PRO A 20 28.84 4.28 29.14
N GLU A 21 29.77 4.95 29.82
CA GLU A 21 31.05 4.44 30.30
C GLU A 21 30.96 3.54 31.55
N GLN A 22 32.06 2.82 31.79
CA GLN A 22 32.41 1.94 32.91
C GLN A 22 32.10 2.53 34.30
N MET A 23 31.59 1.68 35.20
CA MET A 23 31.61 1.94 36.63
C MET A 23 32.66 1.08 37.35
N ASP A 24 33.50 1.79 38.09
CA ASP A 24 34.65 1.33 38.87
C ASP A 24 34.29 0.41 40.03
N VAL A 25 35.23 -0.50 40.29
CA VAL A 25 35.31 -1.42 41.42
C VAL A 25 36.12 -0.75 42.53
N ASP A 26 35.57 -0.68 43.76
CA ASP A 26 36.28 -0.98 45.02
C ASP A 26 35.55 -0.41 46.25
N SER A 27 35.15 -1.28 47.19
CA SER A 27 35.37 -1.10 48.64
C SER A 27 34.82 -2.27 49.48
N PHE A 28 35.73 -3.16 49.88
CA PHE A 28 35.63 -4.08 51.04
C PHE A 28 35.94 -3.31 52.35
N PRO A 29 35.63 -3.77 53.61
CA PRO A 29 36.00 -5.12 54.09
C PRO A 29 35.21 -5.82 55.25
N LYS A 30 35.32 -7.16 55.24
CA LYS A 30 35.53 -8.18 56.31
C LYS A 30 34.95 -8.05 57.73
N GLU A 31 34.25 -9.11 58.19
CA GLU A 31 34.48 -9.91 59.43
C GLU A 31 33.60 -11.18 59.38
N MET A 32 34.16 -12.40 59.29
CA MET A 32 34.47 -13.38 60.37
C MET A 32 33.26 -14.06 61.04
N GLY A 33 33.19 -15.40 60.93
CA GLY A 33 32.46 -16.25 61.89
C GLY A 33 31.93 -17.59 61.35
N GLU A 34 32.73 -18.66 61.49
CA GLU A 34 32.28 -20.06 61.46
C GLU A 34 31.42 -20.38 62.70
N PHE A 35 30.43 -21.28 62.60
CA PHE A 35 30.35 -22.55 63.35
C PHE A 35 29.00 -23.28 63.13
N GLU A 36 29.09 -24.60 63.10
CA GLU A 36 28.04 -25.61 62.97
C GLU A 36 27.22 -25.83 64.27
N ASP A 37 26.10 -26.56 64.10
CA ASP A 37 25.38 -27.49 65.00
C ASP A 37 23.87 -27.16 65.08
N GLU A 38 22.97 -28.01 64.55
CA GLU A 38 22.44 -29.31 65.04
C GLU A 38 21.16 -29.13 65.89
N PHE A 39 20.21 -30.08 65.77
CA PHE A 39 18.82 -30.19 66.29
C PHE A 39 17.71 -29.71 65.34
N GLU A 40 16.95 -30.61 64.69
CA GLU A 40 15.79 -31.39 65.23
C GLU A 40 14.64 -30.48 65.72
N ASP A 41 13.54 -30.41 64.94
CA ASP A 41 12.22 -30.92 65.34
C ASP A 41 11.09 -30.45 64.40
N GLU A 42 10.20 -31.39 64.09
CA GLU A 42 8.95 -31.25 63.34
C GLU A 42 8.04 -30.15 63.90
N PHE A 43 7.45 -29.33 63.03
CA PHE A 43 6.07 -28.83 63.21
C PHE A 43 5.42 -28.60 61.83
N GLU A 44 4.35 -29.34 61.57
CA GLU A 44 3.36 -29.03 60.54
C GLU A 44 2.66 -27.72 60.91
N SER A 45 2.76 -26.70 60.07
CA SER A 45 1.83 -25.59 60.04
C SER A 45 1.42 -25.30 58.60
N GLU A 46 0.13 -25.43 58.33
CA GLU A 46 -0.55 -24.93 57.15
C GLU A 46 -0.38 -23.41 57.10
N ASP A 47 0.59 -22.93 56.32
CA ASP A 47 0.61 -21.55 55.85
C ASP A 47 0.78 -21.59 54.33
N GLU A 48 -0.27 -21.11 53.66
CA GLU A 48 -0.31 -20.77 52.23
C GLU A 48 0.94 -19.94 51.89
N ILE A 49 1.85 -20.54 51.13
CA ILE A 49 2.94 -19.80 50.49
C ILE A 49 2.30 -18.98 49.37
N ILE A 50 2.03 -17.70 49.66
CA ILE A 50 1.72 -16.71 48.64
C ILE A 50 3.04 -16.42 47.92
N GLU A 51 3.21 -17.01 46.75
CA GLU A 51 4.34 -16.74 45.85
C GLU A 51 4.21 -15.31 45.33
N ALA A 52 4.83 -14.36 46.04
CA ALA A 52 4.95 -13.00 45.56
C ALA A 52 5.81 -13.02 44.28
N GLY A 53 5.22 -12.64 43.15
CA GLY A 53 5.94 -12.40 41.91
C GLY A 53 7.07 -11.39 42.10
N VAL A 54 7.96 -11.32 41.10
CA VAL A 54 9.26 -10.61 41.10
C VAL A 54 9.18 -9.08 41.42
N ASP A 55 7.99 -8.51 41.57
CA ASP A 55 7.73 -7.11 41.94
C ASP A 55 7.01 -6.91 43.30
N GLY A 56 6.69 -7.99 44.02
CA GLY A 56 6.15 -7.95 45.39
C GLY A 56 4.67 -7.58 45.52
N ARG A 57 3.88 -7.62 44.43
CA ARG A 57 2.43 -7.36 44.47
C ARG A 57 1.60 -8.66 44.58
N PRO A 58 0.42 -8.64 45.23
CA PRO A 58 -0.46 -9.81 45.32
C PRO A 58 -1.08 -10.17 43.95
N ASP A 59 -1.14 -11.46 43.60
CA ASP A 59 -1.69 -11.94 42.33
C ASP A 59 -3.10 -11.44 42.03
N ALA A 60 -3.94 -11.27 43.06
CA ALA A 60 -5.30 -10.75 42.91
C ALA A 60 -5.36 -9.30 42.39
N GLU A 61 -4.36 -8.46 42.68
CA GLU A 61 -4.29 -7.10 42.13
C GLU A 61 -3.82 -7.12 40.67
N ARG A 62 -2.91 -8.04 40.32
CA ARG A 62 -2.45 -8.23 38.94
C ARG A 62 -3.56 -8.78 38.04
N GLU A 63 -4.29 -9.80 38.51
CA GLU A 63 -5.44 -10.35 37.81
C GLU A 63 -6.58 -9.34 37.69
N ALA A 64 -6.73 -8.42 38.65
CA ALA A 64 -7.70 -7.33 38.58
C ALA A 64 -7.28 -6.24 37.58
N GLU A 65 -6.00 -5.86 37.52
CA GLU A 65 -5.48 -4.94 36.50
C GLU A 65 -5.51 -5.56 35.10
N GLU A 66 -5.20 -6.86 34.95
CA GLU A 66 -5.34 -7.58 33.67
C GLU A 66 -6.81 -7.72 33.27
N LYS A 67 -7.73 -7.97 34.22
CA LYS A 67 -9.18 -7.96 33.95
C LYS A 67 -9.70 -6.57 33.64
N ASP A 68 -9.26 -5.53 34.31
CA ASP A 68 -9.65 -4.14 34.04
C ASP A 68 -9.07 -3.70 32.68
N ALA A 69 -7.84 -4.07 32.34
CA ALA A 69 -7.27 -3.84 31.01
C ALA A 69 -8.04 -4.59 29.92
N MET A 70 -8.43 -5.85 30.18
CA MET A 70 -9.27 -6.64 29.28
C MET A 70 -10.71 -6.10 29.20
N GLU A 71 -11.30 -5.58 30.29
CA GLU A 71 -12.63 -4.95 30.29
C GLU A 71 -12.62 -3.60 29.57
N VAL A 72 -11.54 -2.81 29.70
CA VAL A 72 -11.36 -1.56 28.97
C VAL A 72 -11.24 -1.80 27.46
N ASP A 73 -10.55 -2.87 27.04
CA ASP A 73 -10.45 -3.25 25.63
C ASP A 73 -11.80 -3.79 25.09
N GLN A 74 -12.58 -4.48 25.93
CA GLN A 74 -13.95 -4.91 25.58
C GLN A 74 -14.96 -3.75 25.49
N GLN A 75 -14.71 -2.63 26.18
CA GLN A 75 -15.59 -1.45 26.15
C GLN A 75 -15.29 -0.48 24.99
N GLN A 76 -14.12 -0.56 24.35
CA GLN A 76 -13.76 0.28 23.21
C GLN A 76 -14.25 -0.33 21.89
N GLY A 77 -15.54 -0.14 21.58
CA GLY A 77 -16.14 -0.60 20.32
C GLY A 77 -15.35 -0.18 19.06
N THR A 78 -15.45 -0.98 18.00
CA THR A 78 -14.74 -0.80 16.73
C THR A 78 -14.90 0.62 16.17
N PHE A 79 -13.78 1.29 15.90
CA PHE A 79 -13.77 2.59 15.25
C PHE A 79 -14.18 2.46 13.79
N ILE A 80 -15.32 3.07 13.43
CA ILE A 80 -15.78 3.16 12.05
C ILE A 80 -15.57 4.60 11.60
N VAL A 81 -14.70 4.76 10.61
CA VAL A 81 -14.41 6.07 9.99
C VAL A 81 -15.72 6.71 9.51
N GLY A 82 -15.88 8.01 9.78
CA GLY A 82 -17.10 8.76 9.43
C GLY A 82 -18.26 8.63 10.43
N ARG A 83 -18.26 7.61 11.30
CA ARG A 83 -19.25 7.49 12.40
C ARG A 83 -18.67 7.93 13.73
N HIS A 84 -17.42 7.56 13.96
CA HIS A 84 -16.67 7.91 15.15
C HIS A 84 -15.71 9.04 14.82
N LYS A 85 -15.64 10.04 15.70
CA LYS A 85 -14.59 11.07 15.66
C LYS A 85 -13.54 10.72 16.70
N LEU A 86 -12.27 10.87 16.33
CA LEU A 86 -11.17 10.87 17.27
C LEU A 86 -11.20 12.19 18.04
N GLU A 87 -11.13 12.11 19.36
CA GLU A 87 -10.94 13.30 20.18
C GLU A 87 -9.46 13.73 20.15
N PRO A 88 -9.15 15.02 20.38
CA PRO A 88 -7.77 15.48 20.42
C PRO A 88 -6.92 14.63 21.40
N GLY A 89 -5.84 14.02 20.89
CA GLY A 89 -4.95 13.15 21.67
C GLY A 89 -5.27 11.65 21.59
N GLN A 90 -6.38 11.23 20.98
CA GLN A 90 -6.64 9.81 20.72
C GLN A 90 -5.92 9.34 19.45
N THR A 91 -5.40 8.12 19.50
CA THR A 91 -4.83 7.42 18.34
C THR A 91 -5.59 6.14 18.05
N LEU A 92 -5.56 5.71 16.79
CA LEU A 92 -6.14 4.43 16.37
C LEU A 92 -5.06 3.36 16.47
N ALA A 93 -5.38 2.26 17.14
CA ALA A 93 -4.55 1.06 17.14
C ALA A 93 -5.20 0.00 16.24
N PRO A 94 -4.45 -0.64 15.33
CA PRO A 94 -4.95 -1.77 14.58
C PRO A 94 -5.19 -2.97 15.48
N ASP A 95 -6.28 -3.68 15.18
CA ASP A 95 -6.50 -5.00 15.77
C ASP A 95 -5.63 -5.99 15.00
N LEU A 96 -4.50 -6.35 15.60
CA LEU A 96 -3.47 -7.18 14.98
C LEU A 96 -3.96 -8.61 14.69
N SER A 97 -5.00 -9.09 15.38
CA SER A 97 -5.58 -10.42 15.15
C SER A 97 -6.19 -10.57 13.75
N THR A 98 -6.56 -9.44 13.14
CA THR A 98 -7.19 -9.37 11.81
C THR A 98 -6.19 -9.33 10.64
N TYR A 99 -4.89 -9.27 10.96
CA TYR A 99 -3.81 -9.26 9.98
C TYR A 99 -2.97 -10.55 10.07
N GLU A 100 -2.55 -11.08 8.93
CA GLU A 100 -1.43 -12.04 8.87
C GLU A 100 -0.09 -11.31 8.88
N MET A 101 -0.03 -10.11 8.28
CA MET A 101 1.16 -9.27 8.21
C MET A 101 0.72 -7.81 8.24
N LEU A 102 1.40 -6.96 9.01
CA LEU A 102 1.19 -5.52 9.02
C LEU A 102 2.49 -4.82 9.39
N HIS A 103 3.07 -4.08 8.47
CA HIS A 103 4.29 -3.31 8.67
C HIS A 103 4.09 -1.89 8.16
N SER A 104 4.41 -0.91 9.00
CA SER A 104 4.45 0.51 8.65
C SER A 104 5.89 0.96 8.48
N LEU A 105 6.22 1.61 7.37
CA LEU A 105 7.57 2.10 7.09
C LEU A 105 7.51 3.54 6.59
N SER A 106 8.20 4.44 7.28
CA SER A 106 8.24 5.86 6.91
C SER A 106 9.34 6.15 5.89
N THR A 107 9.02 6.98 4.91
CA THR A 107 9.99 7.56 3.97
C THR A 107 10.33 8.99 4.38
N PRO A 108 11.48 9.55 3.93
CA PRO A 108 11.85 10.93 4.27
C PRO A 108 10.82 11.98 3.84
N TRP A 109 10.06 11.67 2.79
CA TRP A 109 8.99 12.48 2.24
C TRP A 109 7.81 11.57 1.86
N PRO A 110 6.57 12.06 1.92
CA PRO A 110 5.42 11.32 1.44
C PRO A 110 5.56 11.06 -0.08
N CYS A 111 4.96 9.97 -0.52
CA CYS A 111 4.96 9.57 -1.93
C CYS A 111 3.52 9.60 -2.45
N LEU A 112 3.24 10.42 -3.46
CA LEU A 112 1.90 10.45 -4.06
C LEU A 112 1.61 9.17 -4.84
N SER A 113 2.65 8.58 -5.43
CA SER A 113 2.53 7.38 -6.24
C SER A 113 3.75 6.47 -6.13
N PHE A 114 3.49 5.18 -6.22
CA PHE A 114 4.49 4.13 -6.29
C PHE A 114 4.03 3.00 -7.21
N ASP A 115 4.96 2.10 -7.51
CA ASP A 115 4.68 0.85 -8.21
C ASP A 115 5.51 -0.29 -7.63
N ILE A 116 5.00 -1.52 -7.71
CA ILE A 116 5.67 -2.72 -7.21
C ILE A 116 6.52 -3.31 -8.32
N VAL A 117 7.79 -3.56 -8.03
CA VAL A 117 8.74 -4.16 -8.97
C VAL A 117 8.83 -5.65 -8.69
N ARG A 118 8.56 -6.49 -9.70
CA ARG A 118 8.68 -7.94 -9.52
C ARG A 118 10.14 -8.34 -9.34
N ASP A 119 10.36 -9.28 -8.44
CA ASP A 119 11.67 -9.86 -8.13
C ASP A 119 11.81 -11.29 -8.67
N SER A 120 12.98 -11.87 -8.43
CA SER A 120 13.31 -13.25 -8.82
C SER A 120 13.13 -14.28 -7.69
N LEU A 121 12.40 -13.94 -6.62
CA LEU A 121 12.18 -14.82 -5.46
C LEU A 121 11.02 -15.82 -5.68
N GLY A 122 10.31 -15.70 -6.81
CA GLY A 122 9.22 -16.57 -7.21
C GLY A 122 7.85 -15.92 -7.08
N ASP A 123 6.85 -16.57 -7.67
CA ASP A 123 5.44 -16.14 -7.63
C ASP A 123 4.65 -16.92 -6.57
N ASN A 124 3.51 -16.38 -6.14
CA ASN A 124 2.62 -16.97 -5.14
C ASN A 124 3.31 -17.27 -3.80
N ARG A 125 4.22 -16.38 -3.38
CA ARG A 125 4.94 -16.49 -2.11
C ARG A 125 4.00 -16.25 -0.95
N LYS A 126 4.08 -17.14 0.05
CA LYS A 126 3.33 -17.08 1.33
C LYS A 126 4.22 -17.28 2.55
N ALA A 127 5.51 -17.54 2.32
CA ALA A 127 6.49 -17.75 3.37
C ALA A 127 6.98 -16.41 3.94
N TYR A 128 7.32 -16.43 5.22
CA TYR A 128 7.86 -15.30 5.98
C TYR A 128 9.30 -15.59 6.40
N PRO A 129 10.13 -14.56 6.66
CA PRO A 129 9.87 -13.15 6.36
C PRO A 129 9.83 -12.88 4.84
N ALA A 130 8.89 -12.02 4.43
CA ALA A 130 8.77 -11.59 3.04
C ALA A 130 9.80 -10.50 2.71
N THR A 131 10.17 -10.48 1.42
CA THR A 131 10.95 -9.40 0.80
C THR A 131 10.23 -8.93 -0.45
N MET A 132 10.20 -7.61 -0.68
CA MET A 132 9.61 -6.99 -1.86
C MET A 132 10.35 -5.72 -2.28
N TYR A 133 10.11 -5.28 -3.51
CA TYR A 133 10.78 -4.13 -4.11
C TYR A 133 9.73 -3.18 -4.67
N THR A 134 9.92 -1.88 -4.47
CA THR A 134 9.03 -0.86 -5.02
C THR A 134 9.84 0.31 -5.57
N VAL A 135 9.17 1.15 -6.36
CA VAL A 135 9.68 2.45 -6.76
C VAL A 135 8.62 3.51 -6.52
N ALA A 136 9.00 4.61 -5.88
CA ALA A 136 8.10 5.67 -5.48
C ALA A 136 8.66 7.04 -5.82
N GLY A 137 7.79 7.99 -6.14
CA GLY A 137 8.18 9.38 -6.36
C GLY A 137 7.84 10.24 -5.15
N THR A 138 8.80 11.02 -4.65
CA THR A 138 8.59 11.85 -3.46
C THR A 138 7.90 13.17 -3.76
N GLN A 139 7.23 13.70 -2.75
CA GLN A 139 6.68 15.05 -2.67
C GLN A 139 7.37 15.81 -1.54
N ALA A 140 8.52 16.44 -1.84
CA ALA A 140 9.23 17.27 -0.89
C ALA A 140 8.47 18.59 -0.62
N GLU A 141 8.58 19.11 0.60
CA GLU A 141 7.91 20.35 1.02
C GLU A 141 8.37 21.57 0.21
N ASN A 142 9.66 21.62 -0.16
CA ASN A 142 10.24 22.71 -0.94
C ASN A 142 10.62 22.27 -2.35
N THR A 143 10.22 23.07 -3.34
CA THR A 143 10.59 22.87 -4.75
C THR A 143 12.05 23.26 -5.07
N ARG A 144 12.82 23.73 -4.08
CA ARG A 144 14.22 24.13 -4.25
C ARG A 144 15.15 23.09 -3.61
N ASN A 145 16.23 22.74 -4.32
CA ASN A 145 17.35 21.88 -3.88
C ASN A 145 17.20 20.36 -4.03
N ASN A 146 16.76 19.83 -5.18
CA ASN A 146 16.88 18.39 -5.49
C ASN A 146 16.31 17.47 -4.38
N GLU A 147 15.33 17.96 -3.62
CA GLU A 147 14.71 17.23 -2.50
C GLU A 147 13.71 16.20 -3.02
N ASN A 148 13.07 16.50 -4.17
CA ASN A 148 12.28 15.53 -4.91
C ASN A 148 13.18 14.44 -5.51
N GLN A 149 12.77 13.19 -5.36
CA GLN A 149 13.56 12.01 -5.69
C GLN A 149 12.64 10.90 -6.20
N LEU A 150 13.17 10.09 -7.12
CA LEU A 150 12.63 8.76 -7.39
C LEU A 150 13.35 7.78 -6.46
N MET A 151 12.62 7.20 -5.51
CA MET A 151 13.13 6.24 -4.53
C MET A 151 12.88 4.81 -5.02
N ILE A 152 13.96 4.05 -5.22
CA ILE A 152 13.91 2.61 -5.44
C ILE A 152 14.14 1.97 -4.07
N MET A 153 13.23 1.10 -3.64
CA MET A 153 13.16 0.61 -2.27
C MET A 153 13.13 -0.92 -2.23
N LYS A 154 13.78 -1.49 -1.21
CA LYS A 154 13.69 -2.90 -0.84
C LYS A 154 13.20 -2.98 0.59
N PHE A 155 12.11 -3.72 0.78
CA PHE A 155 11.54 -4.04 2.07
C PHE A 155 11.92 -5.49 2.37
N SER A 156 12.57 -5.74 3.50
CA SER A 156 12.96 -7.08 3.96
C SER A 156 12.60 -7.27 5.42
N GLY A 157 12.54 -8.53 5.89
CA GLY A 157 12.14 -8.80 7.27
C GLY A 157 10.64 -8.59 7.51
N LEU A 158 9.81 -8.64 6.47
CA LEU A 158 8.36 -8.51 6.62
C LEU A 158 7.81 -9.82 7.23
N SER A 159 7.79 -9.91 8.55
CA SER A 159 7.36 -11.09 9.31
C SER A 159 5.84 -11.18 9.46
N LYS A 160 5.38 -12.33 9.95
CA LYS A 160 3.98 -12.57 10.30
C LYS A 160 3.67 -11.94 11.65
N MET A 161 2.44 -11.47 11.86
CA MET A 161 2.03 -10.98 13.18
C MET A 161 2.00 -12.13 14.19
N SER A 162 2.65 -11.97 15.35
CA SER A 162 2.51 -12.90 16.47
C SER A 162 1.07 -12.88 16.98
N ARG A 163 0.42 -14.03 16.98
CA ARG A 163 -0.91 -14.21 17.58
C ARG A 163 -0.64 -14.78 18.96
N GLY A 164 -0.94 -14.01 20.01
CA GLY A 164 -0.65 -14.35 21.40
C GLY A 164 -1.45 -15.54 21.98
N ASP A 165 -1.58 -16.63 21.24
CA ASP A 165 -2.17 -17.89 21.70
C ASP A 165 -1.32 -19.06 21.19
N ASP A 166 -0.32 -19.43 21.98
CA ASP A 166 0.02 -20.84 22.14
C ASP A 166 0.53 -21.06 23.58
N GLY A 167 -0.42 -21.34 24.48
CA GLY A 167 -0.18 -22.03 25.74
C GLY A 167 0.15 -23.52 25.49
N GLY A 168 1.07 -23.80 24.57
CA GLY A 168 1.46 -25.14 24.13
C GLY A 168 2.97 -25.26 24.06
N GLU A 169 3.54 -26.08 24.93
CA GLU A 169 4.94 -26.49 24.85
C GLU A 169 5.25 -27.15 23.49
N SER A 170 5.95 -26.42 22.60
CA SER A 170 6.64 -26.95 21.42
C SER A 170 7.65 -25.90 20.93
N SER A 171 8.84 -25.85 21.52
CA SER A 171 10.10 -26.37 20.95
C SER A 171 10.72 -25.50 19.85
N ASP A 172 11.78 -24.77 20.22
CA ASP A 172 12.95 -24.43 19.40
C ASP A 172 12.74 -24.18 17.89
N GLU A 173 11.99 -23.16 17.50
CA GLU A 173 12.01 -22.63 16.12
C GLU A 173 12.26 -21.10 16.14
N ASP A 174 13.53 -20.77 15.90
CA ASP A 174 14.14 -19.57 15.30
C ASP A 174 13.86 -18.16 15.89
N ASP A 175 14.87 -17.61 16.57
CA ASP A 175 15.07 -16.18 16.93
C ASP A 175 14.97 -15.20 15.72
N ASP A 176 14.78 -15.69 14.49
CA ASP A 176 14.72 -14.91 13.25
C ASP A 176 13.29 -14.46 12.87
N GLU A 177 12.23 -14.95 13.54
CA GLU A 177 10.83 -14.57 13.20
C GLU A 177 10.41 -13.17 13.69
N ASP A 178 11.13 -12.60 14.66
CA ASP A 178 10.82 -11.30 15.28
C ASP A 178 11.73 -10.14 14.79
N ALA A 179 12.38 -10.29 13.64
CA ALA A 179 13.23 -9.24 13.10
C ALA A 179 12.41 -8.02 12.62
N ASP A 180 12.81 -6.81 13.06
CA ASP A 180 12.21 -5.55 12.59
C ASP A 180 12.30 -5.43 11.06
N PRO A 181 11.26 -4.92 10.38
CA PRO A 181 11.30 -4.71 8.94
C PRO A 181 12.35 -3.66 8.57
N ILE A 182 13.15 -3.97 7.55
CA ILE A 182 14.22 -3.10 7.07
C ILE A 182 13.81 -2.47 5.74
N LEU A 183 13.90 -1.15 5.67
CA LEU A 183 13.76 -0.36 4.44
C LEU A 183 15.13 0.11 3.93
N GLU A 184 15.60 -0.51 2.85
CA GLU A 184 16.75 -0.01 2.11
C GLU A 184 16.28 0.82 0.91
N SER A 185 16.99 1.92 0.59
CA SER A 185 16.63 2.74 -0.57
C SER A 185 17.84 3.23 -1.37
N LYS A 186 17.61 3.43 -2.67
CA LYS A 186 18.48 4.15 -3.61
C LYS A 186 17.67 5.24 -4.28
N THR A 187 18.29 6.37 -4.58
CA THR A 187 17.55 7.55 -5.02
C THR A 187 18.11 8.13 -6.31
N ILE A 188 17.21 8.60 -7.17
CA ILE A 188 17.53 9.39 -8.36
C ILE A 188 16.97 10.80 -8.12
N PRO A 189 17.81 11.85 -8.07
CA PRO A 189 17.33 13.21 -7.90
C PRO A 189 16.40 13.65 -9.03
N LEU A 190 15.27 14.26 -8.66
CA LEU A 190 14.30 14.84 -9.58
C LEU A 190 14.23 16.35 -9.38
N SER A 191 13.94 17.07 -10.46
CA SER A 191 13.84 18.54 -10.44
C SER A 191 12.45 19.06 -10.06
N SER A 192 11.48 18.16 -9.83
CA SER A 192 10.06 18.47 -9.71
C SER A 192 9.37 17.31 -8.99
N THR A 193 8.25 17.60 -8.32
CA THR A 193 7.42 16.61 -7.63
C THR A 193 6.87 15.58 -8.62
N THR A 194 6.74 14.35 -8.14
CA THR A 194 6.21 13.24 -8.93
C THR A 194 4.70 13.12 -8.72
N ASN A 195 3.95 13.15 -9.82
CA ASN A 195 2.50 12.99 -9.82
C ASN A 195 2.10 11.52 -9.94
N ARG A 196 2.79 10.74 -10.78
CA ARG A 196 2.52 9.32 -11.01
C ARG A 196 3.78 8.55 -11.37
N VAL A 197 3.92 7.34 -10.84
CA VAL A 197 4.97 6.37 -11.19
C VAL A 197 4.36 5.08 -11.72
N ARG A 198 4.90 4.58 -12.84
CA ARG A 198 4.61 3.23 -13.33
C ARG A 198 5.86 2.57 -13.87
N SER A 199 6.03 1.29 -13.59
CA SER A 199 7.17 0.48 -13.98
C SER A 199 6.80 -0.58 -15.01
N LEU A 200 7.75 -0.85 -15.91
CA LEU A 200 7.69 -1.90 -16.91
C LEU A 200 8.96 -2.73 -16.81
N GLN A 201 8.80 -4.04 -16.64
CA GLN A 201 9.89 -4.98 -16.76
C GLN A 201 9.89 -5.63 -18.14
N ILE A 202 11.00 -5.47 -18.85
CA ILE A 202 11.22 -6.09 -20.16
C ILE A 202 12.10 -7.32 -19.94
N PRO A 203 11.59 -8.54 -20.23
CA PRO A 203 12.37 -9.76 -20.08
C PRO A 203 13.66 -9.71 -20.89
N SER A 204 14.75 -10.21 -20.31
CA SER A 204 16.00 -10.41 -21.05
C SER A 204 15.95 -11.71 -21.84
N GLN A 205 16.54 -11.74 -23.03
CA GLN A 205 16.64 -12.96 -23.84
C GLN A 205 17.80 -13.88 -23.40
N ASP A 206 18.78 -13.37 -22.66
CA ASP A 206 20.05 -14.06 -22.36
C ASP A 206 20.15 -14.54 -20.89
N GLY A 207 19.02 -14.73 -20.20
CA GLY A 207 19.00 -15.14 -18.79
C GLY A 207 19.52 -14.08 -17.80
N ARG A 208 19.73 -12.84 -18.27
CA ARG A 208 20.04 -11.69 -17.39
C ARG A 208 18.76 -11.23 -16.69
N ALA A 209 18.93 -10.47 -15.62
CA ALA A 209 17.82 -9.78 -14.97
C ALA A 209 17.03 -8.93 -15.99
N PRO A 210 15.70 -8.84 -15.86
CA PRO A 210 14.87 -8.02 -16.73
C PRO A 210 15.28 -6.54 -16.62
N THR A 211 15.19 -5.82 -17.73
CA THR A 211 15.37 -4.36 -17.71
C THR A 211 14.13 -3.73 -17.11
N THR A 212 14.28 -3.01 -16.00
CA THR A 212 13.19 -2.32 -15.32
C THR A 212 13.21 -0.85 -15.69
N LEU A 213 12.22 -0.43 -16.48
CA LEU A 213 12.02 0.95 -16.88
C LEU A 213 10.91 1.58 -16.04
N THR A 214 11.13 2.79 -15.54
CA THR A 214 10.15 3.51 -14.72
C THR A 214 9.81 4.83 -15.40
N ALA A 215 8.53 5.02 -15.71
CA ALA A 215 7.96 6.28 -16.15
C ALA A 215 7.53 7.11 -14.94
N THR A 216 7.90 8.38 -14.94
CA THR A 216 7.62 9.34 -13.87
C THR A 216 6.98 10.57 -14.50
N MET A 217 5.67 10.77 -14.29
CA MET A 217 5.00 12.02 -14.63
C MET A 217 5.24 13.04 -13.53
N THR A 218 5.68 14.24 -13.91
CA THR A 218 6.07 15.29 -12.95
C THR A 218 5.19 16.53 -13.10
N GLU A 219 5.12 17.33 -12.05
CA GLU A 219 4.42 18.63 -12.04
C GLU A 219 4.94 19.56 -13.15
N SER A 220 6.19 19.35 -13.58
CA SER A 220 6.84 20.11 -14.66
C SER A 220 6.32 19.81 -16.07
N SER A 221 5.22 19.04 -16.22
CA SER A 221 4.66 18.51 -17.48
C SER A 221 5.55 17.52 -18.25
N ASN A 222 6.75 17.23 -17.74
CA ASN A 222 7.65 16.25 -18.34
C ASN A 222 7.34 14.85 -17.82
N VAL A 223 7.43 13.86 -18.71
CA VAL A 223 7.49 12.45 -18.32
C VAL A 223 8.92 11.98 -18.48
N LEU A 224 9.53 11.51 -17.40
CA LEU A 224 10.88 10.97 -17.38
C LEU A 224 10.82 9.45 -17.43
N ILE A 225 11.64 8.82 -18.27
CA ILE A 225 11.80 7.36 -18.26
C ILE A 225 13.21 7.05 -17.79
N HIS A 226 13.32 6.40 -16.64
CA HIS A 226 14.59 5.94 -16.06
C HIS A 226 14.75 4.43 -16.23
N ASP A 227 15.99 3.96 -16.39
CA ASP A 227 16.34 2.56 -16.22
C ASP A 227 16.85 2.37 -14.79
N ILE A 228 16.05 1.72 -13.95
CA ILE A 228 16.35 1.51 -12.53
C ILE A 228 16.99 0.15 -12.26
N THR A 229 17.26 -0.64 -13.32
CA THR A 229 17.92 -1.96 -13.20
C THR A 229 19.24 -1.89 -12.43
N PRO A 230 20.13 -0.90 -12.66
CA PRO A 230 21.37 -0.79 -11.89
C PRO A 230 21.15 -0.54 -10.40
N HIS A 231 20.12 0.23 -10.05
CA HIS A 231 19.77 0.56 -8.67
C HIS A 231 19.26 -0.67 -7.93
N LEU A 232 18.36 -1.42 -8.55
CA LEU A 232 17.85 -2.69 -8.01
C LEU A 232 18.99 -3.68 -7.75
N ALA A 233 19.92 -3.82 -8.70
CA ALA A 233 21.06 -4.72 -8.57
C ALA A 233 21.99 -4.39 -7.38
N THR A 234 21.98 -3.14 -6.88
CA THR A 234 22.82 -2.77 -5.72
C THR A 234 22.35 -3.37 -4.40
N PHE A 235 21.08 -3.76 -4.28
CA PHE A 235 20.57 -4.39 -3.06
C PHE A 235 21.04 -5.83 -2.90
N ASP A 236 21.36 -6.50 -4.01
CA ASP A 236 21.71 -7.93 -4.02
C ASP A 236 23.19 -8.17 -4.37
N THR A 237 23.90 -7.14 -4.82
CA THR A 237 25.33 -7.22 -5.20
C THR A 237 26.18 -6.29 -4.33
N PRO A 238 26.83 -6.82 -3.28
CA PRO A 238 27.72 -6.04 -2.43
C PRO A 238 28.82 -5.33 -3.22
N GLY A 239 29.06 -4.06 -2.92
CA GLY A 239 30.08 -3.24 -3.60
C GLY A 239 29.66 -2.69 -4.97
N SER A 240 28.47 -3.01 -5.47
CA SER A 240 27.91 -2.37 -6.65
C SER A 240 27.62 -0.88 -6.38
N THR A 241 28.01 -0.02 -7.30
CA THR A 241 27.80 1.43 -7.19
C THR A 241 27.09 1.95 -8.44
N VAL A 242 26.11 2.83 -8.23
CA VAL A 242 25.40 3.50 -9.32
C VAL A 242 26.21 4.71 -9.78
N THR A 243 26.49 4.77 -11.09
CA THR A 243 27.20 5.90 -11.70
C THR A 243 26.27 7.10 -11.92
N PRO A 244 26.79 8.34 -11.94
CA PRO A 244 25.96 9.53 -12.23
C PRO A 244 25.25 9.48 -13.59
N GLN A 245 25.77 8.73 -14.55
CA GLN A 245 25.15 8.57 -15.86
C GLN A 245 23.92 7.64 -15.81
N GLN A 246 23.90 6.65 -14.90
CA GLN A 246 22.75 5.77 -14.68
C GLN A 246 21.60 6.47 -13.96
N ASN A 247 21.87 7.59 -13.27
CA ASN A 247 20.83 8.45 -12.70
C ASN A 247 20.14 9.35 -13.73
N LYS A 248 20.63 9.42 -14.98
CA LYS A 248 19.99 10.23 -16.01
C LYS A 248 18.81 9.50 -16.63
N PRO A 249 17.74 10.20 -17.00
CA PRO A 249 16.64 9.59 -17.74
C PRO A 249 17.15 9.08 -19.10
N VAL A 250 16.69 7.89 -19.49
CA VAL A 250 16.90 7.32 -20.82
C VAL A 250 16.20 8.19 -21.87
N THR A 251 15.04 8.74 -21.53
CA THR A 251 14.36 9.75 -22.35
C THR A 251 13.51 10.69 -21.49
N THR A 252 13.22 11.86 -22.04
CA THR A 252 12.27 12.82 -21.46
C THR A 252 11.22 13.15 -22.52
N ILE A 253 9.97 12.79 -22.26
CA ILE A 253 8.82 13.12 -23.10
C ILE A 253 8.36 14.53 -22.74
N ARG A 254 8.31 15.41 -23.75
CA ARG A 254 7.93 16.83 -23.63
C ARG A 254 6.71 17.18 -24.48
N ALA A 255 5.78 16.24 -24.60
CA ALA A 255 4.60 16.40 -25.44
C ALA A 255 3.48 17.19 -24.74
N HIS A 256 3.40 17.10 -23.42
CA HIS A 256 2.40 17.79 -22.61
C HIS A 256 2.77 19.26 -22.40
N LYS A 257 1.74 20.09 -22.22
CA LYS A 257 1.87 21.53 -21.89
C LYS A 257 1.33 21.86 -20.51
N SER A 258 0.59 20.92 -19.92
CA SER A 258 0.06 20.94 -18.57
C SER A 258 0.58 19.70 -17.84
N GLU A 259 0.57 19.73 -16.52
CA GLU A 259 0.85 18.53 -15.73
C GLU A 259 -0.28 17.48 -15.88
N GLY A 260 -0.09 16.32 -15.28
CA GLY A 260 -1.07 15.24 -15.33
C GLY A 260 -0.75 14.13 -14.35
N TYR A 261 -1.70 13.21 -14.22
CA TYR A 261 -1.64 12.08 -13.29
C TYR A 261 -1.78 10.72 -13.98
N ALA A 262 -2.28 10.67 -15.23
CA ALA A 262 -2.52 9.41 -15.91
C ALA A 262 -1.28 8.90 -16.66
N VAL A 263 -0.80 7.72 -16.29
CA VAL A 263 0.34 7.03 -16.92
C VAL A 263 0.05 5.54 -16.94
N ASP A 264 0.24 4.88 -18.08
CA ASP A 264 0.15 3.42 -18.13
C ASP A 264 1.02 2.77 -19.22
N TRP A 265 1.66 1.66 -18.84
CA TRP A 265 2.44 0.82 -19.74
C TRP A 265 1.56 -0.26 -20.35
N SER A 266 1.70 -0.50 -21.65
CA SER A 266 0.94 -1.55 -22.31
C SER A 266 1.39 -2.94 -21.80
N PRO A 267 0.47 -3.75 -21.24
CA PRO A 267 0.81 -5.09 -20.77
C PRO A 267 1.01 -6.09 -21.91
N THR A 268 0.57 -5.74 -23.12
CA THR A 268 0.61 -6.61 -24.31
C THR A 268 1.72 -6.22 -25.29
N VAL A 269 2.21 -4.97 -25.24
CA VAL A 269 3.26 -4.46 -26.12
C VAL A 269 4.32 -3.73 -25.31
N ALA A 270 5.43 -4.42 -25.03
CA ALA A 270 6.54 -3.87 -24.26
C ALA A 270 7.06 -2.54 -24.87
N GLY A 271 7.23 -1.54 -24.00
CA GLY A 271 7.76 -0.23 -24.38
C GLY A 271 6.73 0.70 -25.03
N LYS A 272 5.44 0.36 -25.03
CA LYS A 272 4.37 1.30 -25.37
C LYS A 272 3.80 1.92 -24.09
N LEU A 273 3.76 3.25 -24.04
CA LEU A 273 3.34 4.06 -22.89
C LEU A 273 2.24 5.03 -23.32
N LEU A 274 1.21 5.19 -22.48
CA LEU A 274 0.25 6.29 -22.55
C LEU A 274 0.50 7.27 -21.41
N THR A 275 0.32 8.55 -21.71
CA THR A 275 0.40 9.63 -20.73
C THR A 275 -0.71 10.64 -21.00
N GLY A 276 -1.43 11.06 -19.96
CA GLY A 276 -2.54 12.01 -20.01
C GLY A 276 -2.26 13.26 -19.18
N ASP A 277 -2.77 14.42 -19.62
CA ASP A 277 -2.64 15.69 -18.88
C ASP A 277 -3.98 16.32 -18.48
N ASN A 278 -3.86 17.40 -17.71
CA ASN A 278 -4.98 18.18 -17.20
C ASN A 278 -5.74 18.94 -18.30
N ASP A 279 -5.18 19.04 -19.52
CA ASP A 279 -5.84 19.65 -20.68
C ASP A 279 -6.71 18.63 -21.46
N GLY A 280 -6.83 17.40 -20.98
CA GLY A 280 -7.61 16.34 -21.63
C GLY A 280 -6.87 15.67 -22.79
N LEU A 281 -5.56 15.88 -22.92
CA LEU A 281 -4.74 15.36 -24.02
C LEU A 281 -4.04 14.08 -23.60
N ILE A 282 -4.14 13.05 -24.43
CA ILE A 282 -3.45 11.78 -24.22
C ILE A 282 -2.43 11.58 -25.33
N TYR A 283 -1.19 11.28 -24.96
CA TYR A 283 -0.10 10.99 -25.89
C TYR A 283 0.32 9.53 -25.77
N MET A 284 0.74 8.97 -26.89
CA MET A 284 1.32 7.64 -26.95
C MET A 284 2.80 7.75 -27.30
N THR A 285 3.63 7.09 -26.51
CA THR A 285 5.06 6.97 -26.74
C THR A 285 5.43 5.51 -26.93
N THR A 286 6.27 5.21 -27.92
CA THR A 286 6.70 3.84 -28.23
C THR A 286 8.22 3.75 -28.24
N ARG A 287 8.74 2.70 -27.59
CA ARG A 287 10.14 2.31 -27.68
C ARG A 287 10.41 1.69 -29.05
N THR A 288 11.44 2.19 -29.71
CA THR A 288 11.92 1.69 -31.00
C THR A 288 12.87 0.51 -30.81
N ASP A 289 13.03 -0.34 -31.83
CA ASP A 289 13.92 -1.53 -31.78
C ASP A 289 15.38 -1.18 -31.45
N GLY A 290 15.83 0.04 -31.81
CA GLY A 290 17.16 0.55 -31.46
C GLY A 290 17.31 1.06 -30.03
N GLY A 291 16.30 0.89 -29.17
CA GLY A 291 16.28 1.38 -27.79
C GLY A 291 15.92 2.86 -27.63
N GLY A 292 15.71 3.60 -28.72
CA GLY A 292 15.23 4.97 -28.71
C GLY A 292 13.73 5.06 -28.43
N TRP A 293 13.21 6.28 -28.28
CA TRP A 293 11.82 6.55 -27.95
C TRP A 293 11.20 7.53 -28.94
N GLN A 294 9.95 7.28 -29.32
CA GLN A 294 9.20 8.14 -30.20
C GLN A 294 7.81 8.43 -29.61
N THR A 295 7.55 9.70 -29.32
CA THR A 295 6.22 10.18 -28.96
C THR A 295 5.48 10.62 -30.21
N ASP A 296 4.20 10.26 -30.29
CA ASP A 296 3.35 10.69 -31.38
C ASP A 296 2.92 12.14 -31.19
N ASN A 297 3.18 13.00 -32.17
CA ASN A 297 2.88 14.43 -32.06
C ASN A 297 1.38 14.77 -32.05
N ARG A 298 0.50 13.81 -32.37
CA ARG A 298 -0.94 14.03 -32.38
C ARG A 298 -1.59 13.39 -31.15
N ALA A 299 -2.08 14.21 -30.23
CA ALA A 299 -2.81 13.69 -29.07
C ALA A 299 -4.11 12.97 -29.48
N PHE A 300 -4.55 12.03 -28.64
CA PHE A 300 -5.95 11.63 -28.57
C PHE A 300 -6.72 12.74 -27.85
N GLN A 301 -7.79 13.19 -28.47
CA GLN A 301 -8.54 14.36 -28.04
C GLN A 301 -10.01 14.00 -27.96
N GLY A 302 -10.62 14.31 -26.82
CA GLY A 302 -12.04 14.08 -26.62
C GLY A 302 -12.52 14.55 -25.26
N HIS A 303 -11.74 14.31 -24.20
CA HIS A 303 -12.08 14.77 -22.86
C HIS A 303 -12.19 16.29 -22.81
N THR A 304 -13.11 16.77 -21.97
CA THR A 304 -13.31 18.20 -21.72
C THR A 304 -12.74 18.65 -20.38
N GLY A 305 -12.20 17.71 -19.60
CA GLY A 305 -11.49 17.94 -18.35
C GLY A 305 -10.17 17.17 -18.33
N SER A 306 -9.55 17.16 -17.16
CA SER A 306 -8.29 16.47 -16.88
C SER A 306 -8.42 14.97 -17.07
N VAL A 307 -7.38 14.31 -17.59
CA VAL A 307 -7.30 12.84 -17.64
C VAL A 307 -6.63 12.34 -16.37
N GLU A 308 -7.42 11.72 -15.50
CA GLU A 308 -6.99 11.30 -14.17
C GLU A 308 -6.38 9.90 -14.16
N GLU A 309 -6.92 9.00 -14.99
CA GLU A 309 -6.42 7.62 -15.11
C GLU A 309 -6.45 7.09 -16.54
N LEU A 310 -5.48 6.25 -16.87
CA LEU A 310 -5.35 5.56 -18.15
C LEU A 310 -5.09 4.09 -17.90
N GLN A 311 -5.75 3.21 -18.66
CA GLN A 311 -5.38 1.79 -18.66
C GLN A 311 -5.46 1.20 -20.06
N TRP A 312 -4.36 0.61 -20.52
CA TRP A 312 -4.36 -0.28 -21.67
C TRP A 312 -5.26 -1.47 -21.41
N SER A 313 -5.93 -1.94 -22.45
CA SER A 313 -6.67 -3.20 -22.35
C SER A 313 -5.70 -4.34 -22.00
N PRO A 314 -6.05 -5.20 -21.04
CA PRO A 314 -5.23 -6.34 -20.69
C PRO A 314 -5.20 -7.43 -21.78
N SER A 315 -6.13 -7.37 -22.74
CA SER A 315 -6.28 -8.36 -23.81
C SER A 315 -6.07 -7.79 -25.21
N GLU A 316 -6.39 -6.51 -25.43
CA GLU A 316 -6.38 -5.90 -26.76
C GLU A 316 -5.23 -4.88 -26.93
N GLN A 317 -4.23 -5.22 -27.74
CA GLN A 317 -3.00 -4.41 -27.94
C GLN A 317 -3.18 -2.98 -28.49
N SER A 318 -4.37 -2.67 -29.00
CA SER A 318 -4.70 -1.39 -29.61
C SER A 318 -5.75 -0.60 -28.85
N VAL A 319 -6.30 -1.14 -27.77
CA VAL A 319 -7.41 -0.54 -27.04
C VAL A 319 -6.92 -0.06 -25.69
N PHE A 320 -7.39 1.12 -25.27
CA PHE A 320 -7.18 1.61 -23.92
C PHE A 320 -8.44 2.34 -23.44
N ALA A 321 -8.56 2.51 -22.13
CA ALA A 321 -9.58 3.27 -21.46
C ALA A 321 -8.96 4.49 -20.78
N SER A 322 -9.74 5.56 -20.64
CA SER A 322 -9.38 6.74 -19.85
C SER A 322 -10.53 7.20 -18.97
N ALA A 323 -10.22 7.62 -17.75
CA ALA A 323 -11.12 8.31 -16.83
C ALA A 323 -10.75 9.80 -16.74
N SER A 324 -11.72 10.65 -16.45
CA SER A 324 -11.53 12.10 -16.47
C SER A 324 -12.40 12.84 -15.47
N SER A 325 -11.95 14.03 -15.10
CA SER A 325 -12.75 15.00 -14.34
C SER A 325 -13.99 15.51 -15.09
N ASP A 326 -14.16 15.20 -16.38
CA ASP A 326 -15.44 15.43 -17.07
C ASP A 326 -16.56 14.44 -16.70
N GLY A 327 -16.30 13.54 -15.74
CA GLY A 327 -17.24 12.52 -15.27
C GLY A 327 -17.41 11.34 -16.23
N THR A 328 -16.61 11.29 -17.30
CA THR A 328 -16.70 10.25 -18.33
C THR A 328 -15.57 9.23 -18.25
N ILE A 329 -15.91 7.99 -18.61
CA ILE A 329 -14.93 7.00 -19.06
C ILE A 329 -15.04 6.85 -20.56
N ARG A 330 -13.90 6.78 -21.23
CA ARG A 330 -13.81 6.65 -22.69
C ARG A 330 -12.96 5.47 -23.10
N ILE A 331 -13.42 4.76 -24.12
CA ILE A 331 -12.68 3.67 -24.75
C ILE A 331 -12.14 4.14 -26.08
N TRP A 332 -10.86 3.87 -26.33
CA TRP A 332 -10.11 4.35 -27.47
C TRP A 332 -9.52 3.20 -28.25
N ASP A 333 -9.34 3.42 -29.55
CA ASP A 333 -8.60 2.50 -30.41
C ASP A 333 -7.49 3.28 -31.12
N VAL A 334 -6.23 2.92 -30.86
CA VAL A 334 -5.07 3.61 -31.43
C VAL A 334 -4.96 3.46 -32.95
N ARG A 335 -5.67 2.49 -33.54
CA ARG A 335 -5.78 2.31 -35.00
C ARG A 335 -6.69 3.37 -35.63
N SER A 336 -7.54 4.01 -34.84
CA SER A 336 -8.45 5.05 -35.32
C SER A 336 -7.69 6.29 -35.79
N LYS A 337 -7.70 6.55 -37.10
CA LYS A 337 -7.09 7.75 -37.69
C LYS A 337 -7.67 9.05 -37.13
N GLY A 338 -8.89 9.00 -36.60
CA GLY A 338 -9.54 10.15 -35.97
C GLY A 338 -8.96 10.51 -34.60
N ARG A 339 -8.35 9.53 -33.89
CA ARG A 339 -7.98 9.62 -32.47
C ARG A 339 -9.10 10.18 -31.58
N LYS A 340 -10.33 9.79 -31.93
CA LYS A 340 -11.54 10.06 -31.18
C LYS A 340 -11.90 8.81 -30.39
N PRO A 341 -12.58 8.96 -29.25
CA PRO A 341 -13.06 7.81 -28.49
C PRO A 341 -14.04 7.00 -29.34
N ALA A 342 -13.94 5.68 -29.25
CA ALA A 342 -14.92 4.75 -29.83
C ALA A 342 -16.20 4.72 -28.99
N ILE A 343 -16.05 4.81 -27.67
CA ILE A 343 -17.15 4.84 -26.70
C ILE A 343 -16.88 5.97 -25.71
N THR A 344 -17.92 6.70 -25.34
CA THR A 344 -17.88 7.71 -24.27
C THR A 344 -19.08 7.47 -23.39
N MET A 345 -18.85 7.39 -22.09
CA MET A 345 -19.88 7.04 -21.13
C MET A 345 -19.81 7.96 -19.91
N GLN A 346 -20.90 8.65 -19.60
CA GLN A 346 -21.03 9.45 -18.38
C GLN A 346 -21.31 8.52 -17.21
N VAL A 347 -20.27 8.16 -16.47
CA VAL A 347 -20.36 7.19 -15.36
C VAL A 347 -20.67 7.86 -14.03
N SER A 348 -20.24 9.12 -13.86
CA SER A 348 -20.48 9.92 -12.66
C SER A 348 -20.89 11.34 -13.05
N ASP A 349 -21.57 12.03 -12.13
CA ASP A 349 -21.85 13.47 -12.23
C ASP A 349 -20.72 14.30 -11.57
N TYR A 350 -19.71 13.63 -11.03
CA TYR A 350 -18.48 14.16 -10.42
C TYR A 350 -17.24 13.67 -11.17
N ASP A 351 -16.07 14.19 -10.80
CA ASP A 351 -14.78 13.80 -11.37
C ASP A 351 -14.53 12.30 -11.16
N VAL A 352 -14.12 11.60 -12.22
CA VAL A 352 -13.74 10.18 -12.14
C VAL A 352 -12.23 10.12 -12.02
N ASN A 353 -11.76 9.88 -10.80
CA ASN A 353 -10.35 10.01 -10.43
C ASN A 353 -9.53 8.77 -10.79
N VAL A 354 -10.13 7.58 -10.69
CA VAL A 354 -9.39 6.32 -10.80
C VAL A 354 -10.19 5.22 -11.49
N MET A 355 -9.47 4.24 -12.01
CA MET A 355 -10.04 3.18 -12.83
C MET A 355 -9.16 1.92 -12.76
N SER A 356 -9.80 0.74 -12.76
CA SER A 356 -9.10 -0.55 -12.82
C SER A 356 -9.81 -1.52 -13.75
N TRP A 357 -9.09 -2.01 -14.76
CA TRP A 357 -9.57 -2.96 -15.75
C TRP A 357 -9.19 -4.37 -15.32
N SER A 358 -10.19 -5.23 -15.09
CA SER A 358 -9.95 -6.60 -14.64
C SER A 358 -9.05 -7.36 -15.62
N ARG A 359 -7.99 -7.95 -15.09
CA ARG A 359 -7.01 -8.76 -15.85
C ARG A 359 -7.57 -10.14 -16.20
N GLN A 360 -8.47 -10.67 -15.36
CA GLN A 360 -9.10 -11.97 -15.54
C GLN A 360 -10.33 -11.88 -16.45
N THR A 361 -11.18 -10.87 -16.19
CA THR A 361 -12.46 -10.72 -16.88
C THR A 361 -12.44 -9.42 -17.70
N SER A 362 -11.93 -9.50 -18.92
CA SER A 362 -11.56 -8.35 -19.77
C SER A 362 -12.69 -7.39 -20.17
N HIS A 363 -13.94 -7.68 -19.82
CA HIS A 363 -15.07 -6.77 -20.02
C HIS A 363 -15.51 -6.04 -18.74
N LEU A 364 -14.88 -6.32 -17.60
CA LEU A 364 -15.13 -5.65 -16.34
C LEU A 364 -14.12 -4.53 -16.09
N LEU A 365 -14.66 -3.41 -15.62
CA LEU A 365 -13.92 -2.21 -15.27
C LEU A 365 -14.49 -1.66 -13.97
N ALA A 366 -13.64 -1.33 -13.01
CA ALA A 366 -14.01 -0.59 -11.81
C ALA A 366 -13.59 0.87 -11.97
N SER A 367 -14.31 1.79 -11.34
CA SER A 367 -13.93 3.20 -11.28
C SER A 367 -14.35 3.84 -9.96
N GLY A 368 -13.59 4.85 -9.53
CA GLY A 368 -13.87 5.66 -8.34
C GLY A 368 -14.01 7.14 -8.69
N ALA A 369 -14.91 7.83 -8.00
CA ALA A 369 -15.21 9.24 -8.22
C ALA A 369 -14.91 10.11 -6.98
N ASP A 370 -14.99 11.42 -7.18
CA ASP A 370 -14.67 12.44 -6.17
C ASP A 370 -15.67 12.51 -5.00
N ASP A 371 -16.90 12.03 -5.21
CA ASP A 371 -17.94 11.96 -4.18
C ASP A 371 -17.81 10.76 -3.24
N GLY A 372 -16.74 9.96 -3.38
CA GLY A 372 -16.53 8.73 -2.62
C GLY A 372 -17.33 7.54 -3.14
N THR A 373 -18.05 7.69 -4.26
CA THR A 373 -18.71 6.57 -4.92
C THR A 373 -17.71 5.82 -5.79
N TRP A 374 -17.73 4.50 -5.71
CA TRP A 374 -17.08 3.64 -6.71
C TRP A 374 -18.06 2.63 -7.28
N GLY A 375 -17.75 2.09 -8.44
CA GLY A 375 -18.63 1.14 -9.10
C GLY A 375 -17.93 0.27 -10.14
N VAL A 376 -18.64 -0.78 -10.56
CA VAL A 376 -18.18 -1.78 -11.52
C VAL A 376 -19.07 -1.75 -12.76
N TRP A 377 -18.44 -1.87 -13.92
CA TRP A 377 -19.06 -1.69 -15.22
C TRP A 377 -18.78 -2.88 -16.13
N ASP A 378 -19.80 -3.30 -16.88
CA ASP A 378 -19.65 -4.22 -18.01
C ASP A 378 -19.56 -3.43 -19.31
N LEU A 379 -18.38 -3.43 -19.92
CA LEU A 379 -18.11 -2.72 -21.16
C LEU A 379 -19.00 -3.19 -22.32
N ARG A 380 -19.54 -4.41 -22.29
CA ARG A 380 -20.46 -4.94 -23.32
C ARG A 380 -21.82 -4.26 -23.29
N GLN A 381 -22.19 -3.69 -22.15
CA GLN A 381 -23.45 -2.95 -21.97
C GLN A 381 -23.35 -1.51 -22.46
N TRP A 382 -22.13 -1.01 -22.71
CA TRP A 382 -21.91 0.35 -23.16
C TRP A 382 -22.28 0.52 -24.63
N LYS A 383 -23.27 1.38 -24.88
CA LYS A 383 -23.73 1.74 -26.21
C LYS A 383 -23.55 3.24 -26.39
N SER A 384 -23.05 3.66 -27.55
CA SER A 384 -22.83 5.08 -27.87
C SER A 384 -24.11 5.94 -27.86
N SER A 385 -25.29 5.31 -27.81
CA SER A 385 -26.60 5.98 -27.76
C SER A 385 -27.24 6.05 -26.36
N ALA A 386 -26.60 5.48 -25.33
CA ALA A 386 -27.13 5.49 -23.96
C ALA A 386 -26.65 6.75 -23.23
N ASN A 387 -27.58 7.45 -22.55
CA ASN A 387 -27.25 8.69 -21.83
C ASN A 387 -26.56 8.46 -20.48
N LYS A 388 -26.76 7.29 -19.84
CA LYS A 388 -26.09 6.90 -18.59
C LYS A 388 -25.98 5.36 -18.54
N PRO A 389 -24.81 4.78 -18.26
CA PRO A 389 -24.68 3.34 -18.08
C PRO A 389 -25.33 2.93 -16.76
N GLN A 390 -25.80 1.69 -16.68
CA GLN A 390 -26.14 1.09 -15.40
C GLN A 390 -24.90 0.36 -14.87
N PRO A 391 -24.39 0.68 -13.67
CA PRO A 391 -23.32 -0.08 -13.06
C PRO A 391 -23.82 -1.49 -12.71
N LEU A 392 -22.93 -2.48 -12.76
CA LEU A 392 -23.19 -3.81 -12.20
C LEU A 392 -23.31 -3.75 -10.67
N ALA A 393 -22.43 -2.95 -10.06
CA ALA A 393 -22.41 -2.68 -8.63
C ALA A 393 -21.96 -1.24 -8.41
N SER A 394 -22.51 -0.58 -7.38
CA SER A 394 -22.14 0.78 -7.01
C SER A 394 -22.24 0.94 -5.50
N PHE A 395 -21.20 1.52 -4.90
CA PHE A 395 -21.05 1.61 -3.46
C PHE A 395 -20.72 3.05 -3.06
N GLY A 396 -21.57 3.64 -2.21
CA GLY A 396 -21.38 4.96 -1.60
C GLY A 396 -20.97 4.85 -0.13
N PHE A 397 -19.95 4.03 0.15
CA PHE A 397 -19.46 3.80 1.51
C PHE A 397 -18.51 4.90 1.98
N HIS A 398 -17.51 5.23 1.16
CA HIS A 398 -16.51 6.26 1.47
C HIS A 398 -17.12 7.65 1.58
N LYS A 399 -16.44 8.54 2.32
CA LYS A 399 -16.93 9.90 2.63
C LYS A 399 -16.14 11.01 1.96
N GLU A 400 -15.03 10.66 1.35
CA GLU A 400 -14.18 11.55 0.56
C GLU A 400 -13.79 10.84 -0.74
N GLN A 401 -13.09 11.56 -1.62
CA GLN A 401 -12.73 11.12 -2.95
C GLN A 401 -12.00 9.78 -2.98
N ILE A 402 -12.35 8.94 -3.95
CA ILE A 402 -11.62 7.70 -4.19
C ILE A 402 -10.28 8.05 -4.83
N THR A 403 -9.17 7.63 -4.21
CA THR A 403 -7.79 7.95 -4.60
C THR A 403 -7.07 6.80 -5.28
N SER A 404 -7.51 5.55 -5.05
CA SER A 404 -7.07 4.37 -5.82
C SER A 404 -8.14 3.28 -5.82
N VAL A 405 -8.19 2.51 -6.90
CA VAL A 405 -9.01 1.31 -7.02
C VAL A 405 -8.22 0.25 -7.79
N GLU A 406 -8.16 -0.98 -7.29
CA GLU A 406 -7.48 -2.06 -8.00
C GLU A 406 -8.20 -3.41 -7.84
N TRP A 407 -8.48 -4.06 -8.97
CA TRP A 407 -8.86 -5.47 -8.99
C TRP A 407 -7.73 -6.34 -8.47
N HIS A 408 -8.09 -7.38 -7.73
CA HIS A 408 -7.12 -8.39 -7.34
C HIS A 408 -6.49 -9.05 -8.60
N PRO A 409 -5.16 -9.29 -8.62
CA PRO A 409 -4.47 -9.70 -9.84
C PRO A 409 -4.90 -11.08 -10.37
N THR A 410 -5.40 -11.96 -9.48
CA THR A 410 -5.78 -13.34 -9.81
C THR A 410 -7.20 -13.72 -9.42
N ASP A 411 -7.95 -12.81 -8.80
CA ASP A 411 -9.33 -13.05 -8.35
C ASP A 411 -10.21 -11.94 -8.95
N ASP A 412 -11.30 -12.33 -9.61
CA ASP A 412 -12.15 -11.40 -10.33
C ASP A 412 -13.39 -10.95 -9.53
N SER A 413 -13.52 -11.35 -8.26
CA SER A 413 -14.51 -10.80 -7.33
C SER A 413 -13.93 -9.80 -6.34
N ILE A 414 -12.61 -9.83 -6.10
CA ILE A 414 -11.97 -9.00 -5.07
C ILE A 414 -11.47 -7.66 -5.63
N VAL A 415 -11.77 -6.56 -4.91
CA VAL A 415 -11.33 -5.20 -5.23
C VAL A 415 -10.79 -4.50 -3.99
N ALA A 416 -9.65 -3.81 -4.12
CA ALA A 416 -9.14 -2.88 -3.12
C ALA A 416 -9.51 -1.44 -3.51
N VAL A 417 -9.93 -0.63 -2.54
CA VAL A 417 -10.31 0.77 -2.75
C VAL A 417 -9.68 1.64 -1.67
N ALA A 418 -8.93 2.67 -2.06
CA ALA A 418 -8.39 3.69 -1.17
C ALA A 418 -9.13 5.02 -1.36
N ALA A 419 -9.36 5.76 -0.28
CA ALA A 419 -10.08 7.02 -0.32
C ALA A 419 -9.49 8.09 0.62
N GLY A 420 -9.79 9.37 0.33
CA GLY A 420 -9.33 10.53 1.09
C GLY A 420 -9.72 10.51 2.58
N ASP A 421 -10.72 9.70 2.94
CA ASP A 421 -11.15 9.46 4.31
C ASP A 421 -10.16 8.62 5.14
N SER A 422 -8.94 8.41 4.64
CA SER A 422 -7.86 7.67 5.29
C SER A 422 -8.16 6.18 5.47
N THR A 423 -8.91 5.59 4.52
CA THR A 423 -9.20 4.16 4.51
C THR A 423 -8.76 3.47 3.24
N VAL A 424 -8.26 2.24 3.40
CA VAL A 424 -8.14 1.23 2.36
C VAL A 424 -9.13 0.13 2.69
N THR A 425 -10.02 -0.19 1.76
CA THR A 425 -11.08 -1.18 1.95
C THR A 425 -10.94 -2.33 0.97
N LEU A 426 -11.26 -3.53 1.43
CA LEU A 426 -11.29 -4.73 0.58
C LEU A 426 -12.74 -5.16 0.40
N TRP A 427 -13.09 -5.53 -0.82
CA TRP A 427 -14.45 -5.86 -1.21
C TRP A 427 -14.49 -7.19 -1.94
N ASP A 428 -15.51 -8.00 -1.67
CA ASP A 428 -15.83 -9.22 -2.42
C ASP A 428 -17.19 -9.07 -3.10
N LEU A 429 -17.16 -8.96 -4.41
CA LEU A 429 -18.34 -8.79 -5.26
C LEU A 429 -19.13 -10.09 -5.46
N ALA A 430 -18.60 -11.24 -5.02
CA ALA A 430 -19.32 -12.51 -5.04
C ALA A 430 -20.22 -12.69 -3.81
N VAL A 431 -20.05 -11.86 -2.77
CA VAL A 431 -20.87 -11.92 -1.56
C VAL A 431 -22.28 -11.38 -1.87
N GLU A 432 -23.26 -12.25 -1.72
CA GLU A 432 -24.68 -11.95 -1.70
C GLU A 432 -25.22 -12.40 -0.35
N LEU A 433 -25.78 -11.50 0.46
CA LEU A 433 -26.45 -11.89 1.70
C LEU A 433 -27.78 -12.55 1.37
N ASP A 434 -28.07 -13.66 2.04
CA ASP A 434 -29.45 -14.15 2.16
C ASP A 434 -30.20 -13.23 3.15
N ASP A 435 -31.42 -12.81 2.79
CA ASP A 435 -32.22 -11.81 3.52
C ASP A 435 -32.49 -12.21 4.99
N GLU A 436 -32.39 -13.50 5.31
CA GLU A 436 -32.61 -14.06 6.64
C GLU A 436 -31.38 -13.96 7.57
N GLU A 437 -30.16 -13.98 7.04
CA GLU A 437 -28.92 -13.93 7.84
C GLU A 437 -28.58 -12.49 8.26
N SER A 438 -28.93 -11.52 7.41
CA SER A 438 -28.80 -10.07 7.64
C SER A 438 -29.47 -9.59 8.94
N LYS A 439 -30.54 -10.25 9.38
CA LYS A 439 -31.30 -9.86 10.58
C LYS A 439 -30.67 -10.36 11.88
N GLY A 440 -29.77 -11.34 11.81
CA GLY A 440 -29.15 -11.98 12.99
C GLY A 440 -27.75 -11.48 13.32
N ALA A 441 -27.02 -10.93 12.34
CA ALA A 441 -25.59 -10.63 12.47
C ALA A 441 -25.25 -9.30 13.18
N GLY A 442 -26.24 -8.46 13.51
CA GLY A 442 -26.01 -7.16 14.17
C GLY A 442 -25.22 -6.15 13.33
N VAL A 443 -24.97 -6.45 12.05
CA VAL A 443 -24.27 -5.54 11.12
C VAL A 443 -25.21 -4.37 10.79
N PRO A 444 -24.75 -3.12 10.94
CA PRO A 444 -25.54 -1.95 10.58
C PRO A 444 -25.98 -2.00 9.11
N SER A 445 -27.24 -1.67 8.83
CA SER A 445 -27.85 -1.78 7.49
C SER A 445 -27.19 -0.91 6.41
N ASP A 446 -26.32 0.01 6.80
CA ASP A 446 -25.58 0.94 5.94
C ASP A 446 -24.15 0.47 5.63
N VAL A 447 -23.72 -0.68 6.16
CA VAL A 447 -22.49 -1.36 5.75
C VAL A 447 -22.86 -2.38 4.66
N PRO A 448 -22.36 -2.21 3.41
CA PRO A 448 -22.62 -3.19 2.37
C PRO A 448 -22.00 -4.54 2.72
N PRO A 449 -22.68 -5.66 2.45
CA PRO A 449 -22.15 -6.98 2.78
C PRO A 449 -20.90 -7.37 2.00
N GLN A 450 -20.69 -6.76 0.84
CA GLN A 450 -19.50 -6.96 0.03
C GLN A 450 -18.24 -6.37 0.68
N LEU A 451 -18.37 -5.50 1.69
CA LEU A 451 -17.21 -4.94 2.40
C LEU A 451 -16.60 -5.99 3.33
N LEU A 452 -15.41 -6.49 2.98
CA LEU A 452 -14.68 -7.48 3.76
C LEU A 452 -13.81 -6.88 4.86
N PHE A 453 -13.16 -5.75 4.56
CA PHE A 453 -12.12 -5.22 5.45
C PHE A 453 -11.98 -3.70 5.35
N VAL A 454 -11.58 -3.06 6.45
CA VAL A 454 -11.23 -1.64 6.51
C VAL A 454 -9.89 -1.48 7.22
N HIS A 455 -8.87 -1.09 6.46
CA HIS A 455 -7.56 -0.69 6.93
C HIS A 455 -7.49 0.84 7.04
N TYR A 456 -6.99 1.37 8.15
CA TYR A 456 -6.78 2.80 8.32
C TYR A 456 -5.34 3.16 7.94
N LEU A 457 -5.19 4.12 7.03
CA LEU A 457 -3.91 4.71 6.66
C LEU A 457 -4.11 6.20 6.45
N LYS A 458 -3.46 7.02 7.30
CA LYS A 458 -3.60 8.47 7.25
C LYS A 458 -3.13 9.02 5.89
N ASP A 459 -3.95 9.90 5.32
CA ASP A 459 -3.69 10.59 4.06
C ASP A 459 -3.41 9.65 2.88
N VAL A 460 -4.04 8.46 2.84
CA VAL A 460 -3.81 7.47 1.77
C VAL A 460 -3.97 8.04 0.36
N LYS A 461 -3.01 7.71 -0.51
CA LYS A 461 -2.91 8.21 -1.89
C LYS A 461 -3.06 7.11 -2.93
N GLU A 462 -2.40 5.98 -2.73
CA GLU A 462 -2.39 4.88 -3.69
C GLU A 462 -2.29 3.53 -2.96
N VAL A 463 -2.93 2.50 -3.51
CA VAL A 463 -2.85 1.11 -3.05
C VAL A 463 -2.57 0.21 -4.24
N HIS A 464 -1.71 -0.79 -4.05
CA HIS A 464 -1.41 -1.84 -5.03
C HIS A 464 -1.44 -3.24 -4.40
N TRP A 465 -2.02 -4.22 -5.09
CA TRP A 465 -1.87 -5.64 -4.78
C TRP A 465 -0.47 -6.11 -5.13
N HIS A 466 0.18 -6.86 -4.23
CA HIS A 466 1.48 -7.42 -4.52
C HIS A 466 1.36 -8.59 -5.53
N PRO A 467 1.99 -8.50 -6.72
CA PRO A 467 1.78 -9.48 -7.78
C PRO A 467 2.42 -10.85 -7.52
N GLN A 468 3.28 -10.96 -6.50
CA GLN A 468 4.04 -12.18 -6.19
C GLN A 468 3.90 -12.69 -4.75
N ILE A 469 3.30 -11.90 -3.86
CA ILE A 469 3.10 -12.27 -2.45
C ILE A 469 1.59 -12.28 -2.28
N THR A 470 1.01 -13.47 -2.30
CA THR A 470 -0.45 -13.64 -2.45
C THR A 470 -1.18 -13.01 -1.27
N GLY A 471 -2.24 -12.24 -1.55
CA GLY A 471 -3.08 -11.59 -0.53
C GLY A 471 -2.47 -10.35 0.11
N SER A 472 -1.21 -10.02 -0.21
CA SER A 472 -0.56 -8.82 0.34
C SER A 472 -0.88 -7.57 -0.48
N LEU A 473 -1.07 -6.46 0.20
CA LEU A 473 -1.20 -5.13 -0.35
C LEU A 473 -0.07 -4.23 0.15
N VAL A 474 0.22 -3.23 -0.66
CA VAL A 474 1.05 -2.09 -0.27
C VAL A 474 0.19 -0.85 -0.48
N ALA A 475 0.19 0.07 0.48
CA ALA A 475 -0.45 1.37 0.35
C ALA A 475 0.52 2.48 0.76
N THR A 476 0.34 3.66 0.18
CA THR A 476 1.11 4.86 0.53
C THR A 476 0.19 5.97 1.00
N GLY A 477 0.60 6.70 2.03
CA GLY A 477 -0.08 7.86 2.59
C GLY A 477 0.95 8.77 3.26
N GLU A 478 0.76 9.09 4.54
CA GLU A 478 1.83 9.68 5.36
C GLU A 478 3.05 8.76 5.48
N GLU A 479 2.82 7.45 5.48
CA GLU A 479 3.83 6.39 5.44
C GLU A 479 3.43 5.27 4.48
N PHE A 480 4.33 4.32 4.23
CA PHE A 480 3.98 3.07 3.56
C PHE A 480 3.40 2.08 4.56
N SER A 481 2.29 1.43 4.19
CA SER A 481 1.77 0.28 4.92
C SER A 481 1.79 -0.95 4.03
N VAL A 482 2.37 -2.03 4.55
CA VAL A 482 2.51 -3.33 3.88
C VAL A 482 1.74 -4.33 4.72
N PHE A 483 0.64 -4.85 4.17
CA PHE A 483 -0.26 -5.67 4.98
C PHE A 483 -0.88 -6.81 4.20
N ARG A 484 -1.25 -7.85 4.93
CA ARG A 484 -2.03 -8.98 4.45
C ARG A 484 -3.08 -9.30 5.50
N THR A 485 -4.33 -9.31 5.08
CA THR A 485 -5.48 -9.60 5.95
C THR A 485 -5.71 -11.10 6.05
N ILE A 486 -6.44 -11.54 7.07
CA ILE A 486 -6.87 -12.94 7.17
C ILE A 486 -7.98 -13.31 6.17
N SER A 487 -8.65 -12.31 5.60
CA SER A 487 -9.81 -12.46 4.72
C SER A 487 -9.47 -12.64 3.24
N VAL A 488 -8.22 -12.35 2.82
CA VAL A 488 -7.80 -12.35 1.40
C VAL A 488 -6.43 -12.98 1.21
#